data_AF-A0A6G2U6Q4-F1
#
_entry.id   AF-A0A6G2U6Q4-F1
#
_cell.length_a   1.000
_cell.length_b   1.000
_cell.length_c   1.000
_cell.angle_alpha   90.00
_cell.angle_beta   90.00
_cell.angle_gamma   90.00
#
_symmetry.space_group_name_H-M   'P 1'
#
loop_
_entity.id
_entity.type
_entity.pdbx_description
1 polymer ?
#
loop_
_entity_poly.entity_id
_entity_poly.type
_entity_poly.pdbx_seq_one_letter_code
_entity_poly.pdbx_strand_id
1 'polypeptide(L)'
;MARPLERSTLVGVVAVIEGPADAFRCTGIRRQGAGAEASGREFGGPGGISAVMRQGESVWRRELGVRTVVDVMAPTPVPTADRARRRPASERMPA
;
A
#
# COMPACT_ATOMS: atom_id res chain seq x y z
N MET A 1 -19.58 -7.77 10.97
CA MET A 1 -18.72 -8.28 12.05
C MET A 1 -17.28 -7.98 11.71
N ALA A 2 -16.46 -7.49 12.64
CA ALA A 2 -15.05 -7.22 12.38
C ALA A 2 -14.26 -8.53 12.27
N ARG A 3 -13.23 -8.55 11.42
CA ARG A 3 -12.30 -9.68 11.32
C ARG A 3 -11.43 -9.72 12.59
N PRO A 4 -11.12 -10.90 13.16
CA PRO A 4 -10.17 -11.01 14.27
C PRO A 4 -8.81 -10.36 13.93
N LEU A 5 -8.13 -9.78 14.93
CA LEU A 5 -6.86 -9.07 14.72
C LEU A 5 -5.74 -10.00 14.27
N GLU A 6 -5.81 -11.27 14.70
CA GLU A 6 -4.91 -12.37 14.32
C GLU A 6 -5.05 -12.74 12.84
N ARG A 7 -6.12 -12.31 12.18
CA ARG A 7 -6.39 -12.53 10.75
C ARG A 7 -6.40 -11.23 9.95
N SER A 8 -6.08 -10.12 10.59
CA SER A 8 -6.06 -8.79 9.98
C SER A 8 -4.63 -8.48 9.53
N THR A 9 -4.34 -8.69 8.26
CA THR A 9 -3.00 -8.47 7.69
C THR A 9 -2.72 -6.98 7.49
N LEU A 10 -1.45 -6.59 7.54
CA LEU A 10 -1.06 -5.19 7.35
C LEU A 10 -1.37 -4.69 5.93
N VAL A 11 -1.23 -5.55 4.91
CA VAL A 11 -1.63 -5.19 3.54
C VAL A 11 -3.14 -4.88 3.45
N GLY A 12 -3.97 -5.56 4.25
CA GLY A 12 -5.40 -5.30 4.32
C GLY A 12 -5.72 -3.97 5.02
N VAL A 13 -4.99 -3.64 6.09
CA VAL A 13 -5.11 -2.34 6.78
C VAL A 13 -4.75 -1.20 5.84
N VAL A 14 -3.62 -1.31 5.14
CA VAL A 14 -3.16 -0.29 4.19
C VAL A 14 -4.18 -0.11 3.05
N ALA A 15 -4.73 -1.20 2.49
CA ALA A 15 -5.72 -1.11 1.43
C ALA A 15 -7.03 -0.40 1.86
N VAL A 16 -7.39 -0.45 3.14
CA VAL A 16 -8.55 0.28 3.68
C VAL A 16 -8.25 1.77 3.85
N ILE A 17 -7.02 2.13 4.24
CA ILE A 17 -6.61 3.52 4.48
C ILE A 17 -6.33 4.25 3.17
N GLU A 18 -5.46 3.66 2.33
CA GLU A 18 -4.93 4.27 1.11
C GLU A 18 -5.79 3.96 -0.13
N GLY A 19 -6.69 2.98 -0.02
CA GLY A 19 -7.43 2.44 -1.16
C GLY A 19 -6.62 1.43 -1.99
N PRO A 20 -7.22 0.91 -3.08
CA PRO A 20 -6.65 -0.20 -3.86
C PRO A 20 -5.65 0.23 -4.94
N ALA A 21 -5.39 1.54 -5.09
CA ALA A 21 -4.56 2.06 -6.16
C ALA A 21 -3.10 1.57 -6.07
N ASP A 22 -2.44 1.45 -7.23
CA ASP A 22 -1.01 1.18 -7.28
C ASP A 22 -0.23 2.34 -6.63
N ALA A 23 0.79 2.01 -5.86
CA ALA A 23 1.67 3.01 -5.23
C ALA A 23 2.38 3.89 -6.27
N PHE A 24 2.61 3.35 -7.47
CA PHE A 24 3.19 4.08 -8.60
C PHE A 24 2.30 4.02 -9.84
N ARG A 25 1.89 5.18 -10.33
CA ARG A 25 1.13 5.31 -11.58
C ARG A 25 2.03 5.88 -12.68
N CYS A 26 2.34 5.05 -13.68
CA CYS A 26 3.08 5.53 -14.85
C CYS A 26 2.16 6.42 -15.70
N THR A 27 2.52 7.70 -15.85
CA THR A 27 1.77 8.68 -16.66
C THR A 27 2.24 8.76 -18.11
N GLY A 28 3.12 7.86 -18.53
CA GLY A 28 3.54 7.77 -19.93
C GLY A 28 4.53 8.86 -20.38
N ILE A 29 5.36 9.41 -19.50
CA ILE A 29 6.33 10.48 -19.80
C ILE A 29 7.24 10.20 -21.01
N ARG A 30 7.51 8.92 -21.33
CA ARG A 30 8.29 8.50 -22.50
C ARG A 30 7.60 8.78 -23.84
N ARG A 31 6.31 9.07 -23.85
CA ARG A 31 5.51 9.46 -25.03
C ARG A 31 5.36 10.98 -25.16
N GLN A 32 6.02 11.74 -24.29
CA GLN A 32 6.00 13.20 -24.29
C GLN A 32 7.30 13.73 -24.90
N GLY A 33 7.31 15.00 -25.34
CA GLY A 33 8.47 15.61 -25.98
C GLY A 33 8.90 14.87 -27.24
N ALA A 34 10.20 14.63 -27.42
CA ALA A 34 10.73 13.88 -28.56
C ALA A 34 10.12 12.47 -28.72
N GLY A 35 9.64 11.85 -27.63
CA GLY A 35 8.96 10.57 -27.69
C GLY A 35 7.55 10.62 -28.30
N ALA A 36 7.00 11.81 -28.56
CA ALA A 36 5.72 11.98 -29.27
C ALA A 36 5.85 11.69 -30.77
N GLU A 37 7.06 11.81 -31.34
CA GLU A 37 7.35 11.52 -32.75
C GLU A 37 7.65 10.03 -32.99
N ALA A 38 7.92 9.29 -31.91
CA ALA A 38 8.23 7.87 -31.97
C ALA A 38 7.01 7.03 -32.39
N SER A 39 7.26 5.99 -33.17
CA SER A 39 6.24 5.05 -33.60
C SER A 39 5.67 4.28 -32.40
N GLY A 40 4.38 3.92 -32.46
CA GLY A 40 3.73 3.16 -31.38
C GLY A 40 4.41 1.82 -31.04
N ARG A 41 5.15 1.24 -32.00
CA ARG A 41 5.90 -0.02 -31.83
C ARG A 41 7.06 0.11 -30.84
N GLU A 42 7.61 1.31 -30.67
CA GLU A 42 8.67 1.60 -29.70
C GLU A 42 8.17 1.55 -28.25
N PHE A 43 6.85 1.50 -28.04
CA PHE A 43 6.21 1.44 -26.74
C PHE A 43 5.39 0.17 -26.52
N GLY A 44 5.75 -0.93 -27.17
CA GLY A 44 5.01 -2.21 -27.16
C GLY A 44 4.95 -2.95 -25.81
N GLY A 45 5.39 -2.34 -24.71
CA GLY A 45 5.33 -2.94 -23.38
C GLY A 45 5.40 -1.90 -22.25
N PRO A 46 5.17 -2.35 -20.99
CA PRO A 46 5.40 -1.51 -19.83
C PRO A 46 6.88 -1.13 -19.79
N GLY A 47 7.20 0.15 -19.90
CA GLY A 47 8.62 0.51 -19.90
C GLY A 47 9.27 0.35 -18.53
N GLY A 48 10.60 0.30 -18.54
CA GLY A 48 11.43 -0.21 -17.43
C GLY A 48 11.04 0.32 -16.05
N ILE A 49 10.85 1.63 -15.89
CA ILE A 49 10.46 2.23 -14.60
C ILE A 49 9.15 1.63 -14.08
N SER A 50 8.13 1.52 -14.94
CA SER A 50 6.84 0.94 -14.53
C SER A 50 6.97 -0.53 -14.12
N ALA A 51 7.85 -1.28 -14.79
CA ALA A 51 8.10 -2.67 -14.44
C ALA A 51 8.81 -2.80 -13.09
N VAL A 52 9.88 -2.02 -12.87
CA VAL A 52 10.63 -1.99 -11.60
C VAL A 52 9.74 -1.56 -10.44
N MET A 53 8.92 -0.53 -10.62
CA MET A 53 8.01 -0.04 -9.57
C MET A 53 6.96 -1.09 -9.21
N ARG A 54 6.35 -1.76 -10.19
CA ARG A 54 5.39 -2.87 -9.94
C ARG A 54 6.04 -4.04 -9.20
N GLN A 55 7.29 -4.35 -9.52
CA GLN A 55 8.03 -5.38 -8.81
C GLN A 55 8.28 -5.00 -7.35
N GLY A 56 8.75 -3.77 -7.10
CA GLY A 56 8.97 -3.26 -5.75
C GLY A 56 7.70 -3.26 -4.91
N GLU A 57 6.60 -2.79 -5.48
CA GLU A 57 5.28 -2.82 -4.83
C GLU A 57 4.82 -4.24 -4.50
N SER A 58 5.06 -5.21 -5.39
CA SER A 58 4.71 -6.61 -5.14
C SER A 58 5.51 -7.21 -3.98
N VAL A 59 6.81 -6.90 -3.88
CA VAL A 59 7.65 -7.32 -2.76
C VAL A 59 7.14 -6.71 -1.46
N TRP A 60 6.90 -5.40 -1.44
CA TRP A 60 6.38 -4.71 -0.27
C TRP A 60 4.99 -5.23 0.17
N ARG A 61 4.06 -5.44 -0.76
CA ARG A 61 2.73 -6.01 -0.45
C ARG A 61 2.84 -7.44 0.10
N ARG A 62 3.75 -8.26 -0.42
CA ARG A 62 4.01 -9.62 0.09
C ARG A 62 4.54 -9.58 1.53
N GLU A 63 5.48 -8.69 1.80
CA GLU A 63 6.02 -8.47 3.16
C GLU A 63 4.94 -8.02 4.16
N LEU A 64 4.01 -7.17 3.74
CA LEU A 64 2.88 -6.76 4.59
C LEU A 64 1.77 -7.82 4.68
N GLY A 65 1.68 -8.71 3.69
CA GLY A 65 0.68 -9.78 3.65
C GLY A 65 0.92 -10.89 4.67
N VAL A 66 2.16 -11.08 5.11
CA VAL A 66 2.54 -12.12 6.09
C VAL A 66 2.52 -11.63 7.53
N ARG A 67 2.32 -10.33 7.77
CA ARG A 67 2.27 -9.71 9.10
C ARG A 67 0.83 -9.33 9.46
N THR A 68 0.44 -9.58 10.69
CA THR A 68 -0.87 -9.26 11.26
C THR A 68 -0.79 -8.05 12.19
N VAL A 69 -1.95 -7.50 12.58
CA VAL A 69 -2.01 -6.44 13.59
C VAL A 69 -1.41 -6.91 14.92
N VAL A 70 -1.59 -8.17 15.29
CA VAL A 70 -1.04 -8.73 16.54
C VAL A 70 0.49 -8.75 16.52
N ASP A 71 1.11 -9.07 15.37
CA ASP A 71 2.58 -9.09 15.24
C ASP A 71 3.20 -7.71 15.51
N VAL A 72 2.50 -6.63 15.14
CA VAL A 72 2.92 -5.26 15.42
C VAL A 72 2.73 -4.89 16.91
N MET A 73 1.71 -5.44 17.56
CA MET A 73 1.44 -5.19 18.98
C MET A 73 2.40 -5.94 19.92
N ALA A 74 2.97 -7.06 19.48
CA ALA A 74 3.80 -7.95 20.30
C ALA A 74 5.03 -7.27 20.95
N PRO A 75 5.79 -6.36 20.29
CA PRO A 75 6.90 -5.65 20.93
C PRO A 75 6.51 -4.31 21.57
N THR A 76 5.23 -3.93 21.62
CA THR A 76 4.85 -2.63 22.18
C THR A 76 4.75 -2.70 23.70
N PRO A 77 5.43 -1.84 24.50
CA PRO A 77 5.26 -1.81 25.94
C PRO A 77 3.77 -1.73 26.31
N VAL A 78 3.34 -2.54 27.28
CA VAL A 78 1.93 -2.73 27.71
C VAL A 78 1.13 -1.42 27.85
N PRO A 79 1.70 -0.29 28.36
CA PRO A 79 0.95 0.97 28.46
C PRO A 79 0.48 1.53 27.11
N THR A 80 1.22 1.28 26.03
CA THR A 80 0.94 1.79 24.67
C THR A 80 -0.05 0.90 23.92
N ALA A 81 0.06 -0.43 24.06
CA ALA A 81 -0.86 -1.37 23.42
C ALA A 81 -2.29 -1.22 23.96
N ASP A 82 -2.45 -0.94 25.26
CA ASP A 82 -3.76 -0.71 25.87
C ASP A 82 -4.40 0.61 25.44
N ARG A 83 -3.60 1.67 25.21
CA ARG A 83 -4.10 2.93 24.62
C ARG A 83 -4.52 2.75 23.17
N ALA A 84 -3.74 2.03 22.36
CA ALA A 84 -4.09 1.76 20.97
C ALA A 84 -5.40 0.95 20.82
N ARG A 85 -5.63 0.00 21.75
CA ARG A 85 -6.88 -0.79 21.81
C ARG A 85 -8.08 0.04 22.27
N ARG A 86 -7.87 0.98 23.19
CA ARG A 86 -8.91 1.90 23.68
C ARG A 86 -8.95 3.13 22.79
N ARG A 87 -9.55 3.04 21.59
CA ARG A 87 -9.91 4.25 20.83
C ARG A 87 -10.90 5.05 21.69
N PRO A 88 -10.56 6.27 22.16
CA PRO A 88 -11.49 7.06 22.95
C PRO A 88 -12.67 7.48 22.07
N ALA A 89 -13.89 7.38 22.61
CA ALA A 89 -15.12 7.71 21.90
C ALA A 89 -15.18 9.18 21.42
N SER A 90 -14.27 10.05 21.92
CA SER A 90 -14.18 11.47 21.57
C SER A 90 -13.53 11.74 20.22
N GLU A 91 -12.83 10.79 19.62
CA GLU A 91 -12.15 10.98 18.33
C GLU A 91 -12.99 10.41 17.18
N ARG A 92 -14.18 10.97 16.98
CA ARG A 92 -14.81 11.00 15.66
C ARG A 92 -14.07 12.06 14.86
N MET A 93 -13.42 11.67 13.77
CA MET A 93 -12.91 12.64 12.79
C MET A 93 -14.08 13.53 12.37
N PRO A 94 -13.96 14.87 12.45
CA PRO A 94 -14.94 15.74 11.82
C PRO A 94 -14.93 15.48 10.31
N ALA A 95 -16.13 15.56 9.72
CA ALA A 95 -16.37 15.34 8.29
C ALA A 95 -15.63 16.35 7.41
#